data_AF-A0A1C5Y8W3-F1
#
_entry.id   AF-A0A1C5Y8W3-F1
#
_cell.length_a   1.000
_cell.length_b   1.000
_cell.length_c   1.000
_cell.angle_alpha   90.00
_cell.angle_beta   90.00
_cell.angle_gamma   90.00
#
_symmetry.space_group_name_H-M   'P 1'
#
loop_
_entity.id
_entity.type
_entity.pdbx_description
1 polymer ?
#
loop_
_entity_poly.entity_id
_entity_poly.type
_entity_poly.pdbx_seq_one_letter_code
_entity_poly.pdbx_strand_id
1 'polypeptide(L)' 'MARNPKKIMQLMAILTIVIGFAAIAVGIVAIAKEEYIIATAMILVAAWQVVNYRLWKRRS' A
#
# COMPACT_ATOMS: atom_id res chain seq x y z
N MET A 1 22.83 7.97 -6.52
CA MET A 1 22.58 6.50 -6.44
C MET A 1 22.23 6.00 -7.84
N ALA A 2 23.11 5.24 -8.50
CA ALA A 2 22.76 4.61 -9.78
C ALA A 2 21.69 3.53 -9.51
N ARG A 3 20.43 3.96 -9.43
CA ARG A 3 19.32 3.05 -9.14
C ARG A 3 19.11 2.19 -10.38
N ASN A 4 19.54 0.94 -10.31
CA ASN A 4 19.29 -0.04 -11.36
C ASN A 4 17.78 -0.06 -11.69
N PRO A 5 17.37 0.41 -12.89
CA PRO A 5 15.95 0.65 -13.19
C PRO A 5 15.14 -0.65 -13.15
N LYS A 6 15.76 -1.79 -13.47
CA LYS A 6 15.16 -3.13 -13.32
C LYS A 6 14.73 -3.44 -11.87
N LYS A 7 15.57 -3.10 -10.88
CA LYS A 7 15.26 -3.34 -9.47
C LYS A 7 14.14 -2.43 -8.95
N ILE A 8 14.08 -1.18 -9.44
CA ILE A 8 12.98 -0.26 -9.09
C ILE A 8 11.66 -0.77 -9.67
N MET A 9 11.68 -1.22 -10.92
CA MET A 9 10.48 -1.71 -11.60
C MET A 9 9.93 -2.98 -10.95
N GLN A 10 10.82 -3.89 -10.52
CA GLN A 10 10.43 -5.06 -9.71
C GLN A 10 9.85 -4.65 -8.35
N LEU A 11 10.45 -3.68 -7.67
CA LEU A 11 9.94 -3.18 -6.40
C LEU A 11 8.55 -2.55 -6.56
N MET A 12 8.33 -1.78 -7.63
CA MET A 12 7.04 -1.19 -7.98
C MET A 12 6.00 -2.27 -8.26
N ALA A 13 6.33 -3.30 -9.05
CA ALA A 13 5.44 -4.42 -9.32
C ALA A 13 5.04 -5.17 -8.03
N ILE A 14 6.00 -5.44 -7.15
CA ILE A 14 5.73 -6.10 -5.86
C ILE A 14 4.83 -5.22 -4.99
N LEU A 15 5.11 -3.91 -4.91
CA LEU A 15 4.26 -2.97 -4.17
C LEU A 15 2.83 -2.93 -4.70
N THR A 16 2.64 -2.92 -6.03
CA THR A 16 1.30 -2.95 -6.64
C THR A 16 0.56 -4.23 -6.31
N ILE A 17 1.23 -5.39 -6.34
CA ILE A 17 0.62 -6.68 -5.98
C ILE A 17 0.19 -6.67 -4.50
N VAL A 18 1.06 -6.20 -3.61
CA VAL A 18 0.77 -6.14 -2.16
C VAL A 18 -0.42 -5.21 -1.87
N ILE A 19 -0.49 -4.05 -2.53
CA ILE A 19 -1.60 -3.10 -2.38
C ILE A 19 -2.89 -3.70 -2.95
N GLY A 20 -2.83 -4.39 -4.09
CA GLY A 20 -3.98 -5.07 -4.69
C GLY A 20 -4.55 -6.16 -3.77
N PHE A 21 -3.69 -6.99 -3.17
CA PHE A 21 -4.10 -7.98 -2.18
C PHE A 21 -4.71 -7.35 -0.93
N ALA A 22 -4.12 -6.26 -0.41
CA ALA A 22 -4.67 -5.54 0.73
C ALA A 22 -6.06 -4.95 0.41
N ALA A 23 -6.27 -4.39 -0.78
CA ALA A 23 -7.56 -3.86 -1.20
C ALA A 23 -8.63 -4.95 -1.33
N ILE A 24 -8.29 -6.12 -1.87
CA ILE A 24 -9.22 -7.26 -1.96
C ILE A 24 -9.60 -7.75 -0.55
N ALA A 25 -8.63 -7.90 0.36
CA ALA A 25 -8.90 -8.30 1.74
C ALA A 25 -9.83 -7.29 2.45
N VAL A 26 -9.59 -5.99 2.26
CA VAL A 26 -10.46 -4.94 2.80
C VAL A 26 -11.86 -5.01 2.21
N GLY A 27 -12.00 -5.24 0.90
CA GLY A 27 -13.31 -5.38 0.25
C GLY A 27 -14.12 -6.55 0.78
N ILE A 28 -13.48 -7.70 1.01
CA ILE A 28 -14.15 -8.89 1.58
C ILE A 28 -14.63 -8.61 3.01
N VAL A 29 -13.79 -7.97 3.83
CA VAL A 29 -14.12 -7.67 5.22
C VAL A 29 -15.18 -6.56 5.31
N ALA A 30 -15.18 -5.60 4.38
CA ALA A 30 -16.18 -4.55 4.26
C ALA A 30 -17.58 -5.09 3.96
N ILE A 31 -17.69 -6.08 3.08
CA ILE A 31 -18.98 -6.75 2.78
C ILE A 31 -19.52 -7.49 4.01
N ALA A 32 -18.63 -7.98 4.88
CA ALA A 32 -19.01 -8.78 6.03
C ALA A 32 -19.39 -7.97 7.30
N LYS A 33 -19.03 -6.67 7.38
CA LYS A 33 -19.16 -5.87 8.60
C LYS A 33 -19.55 -4.44 8.24
N GLU A 34 -20.78 -4.05 8.56
CA GLU A 34 -21.37 -2.75 8.27
C GLU A 34 -20.49 -1.58 8.77
N GLU A 35 -19.91 -0.86 7.79
CA GLU A 35 -19.25 0.45 7.80
C GLU A 35 -17.97 0.68 8.64
N TYR A 36 -17.83 0.19 9.87
CA TYR A 36 -16.71 0.56 10.74
C TYR A 36 -15.32 0.04 10.30
N ILE A 37 -15.30 -1.06 9.54
CA ILE A 37 -14.02 -1.64 9.09
C ILE A 37 -13.44 -0.91 7.89
N ILE A 38 -14.28 -0.33 7.02
CA ILE A 38 -13.82 0.44 5.86
C ILE A 38 -13.03 1.68 6.33
N ALA A 39 -13.57 2.39 7.33
CA ALA A 39 -12.90 3.54 7.93
C ALA A 39 -11.54 3.16 8.54
N THR A 40 -11.51 2.05 9.29
CA THR A 40 -10.28 1.53 9.90
C THR A 40 -9.24 1.16 8.84
N ALA A 41 -9.65 0.52 7.74
CA ALA A 41 -8.78 0.17 6.62
C ALA A 41 -8.25 1.41 5.88
N MET A 42 -9.09 2.42 5.62
CA MET A 42 -8.66 3.68 5.01
C MET A 42 -7.59 4.38 5.84
N ILE A 43 -7.74 4.39 7.17
CA ILE A 43 -6.73 4.96 8.08
C ILE A 43 -5.42 4.17 8.00
N LEU A 44 -5.49 2.84 7.95
CA LEU A 44 -4.32 1.97 7.87
C LEU A 44 -3.57 2.15 6.53
N VAL A 45 -4.30 2.23 5.42
CA VAL A 45 -3.74 2.51 4.09
C VAL A 45 -3.13 3.91 4.05
N ALA A 46 -3.79 4.93 4.62
CA ALA A 46 -3.25 6.29 4.69
C ALA A 46 -1.96 6.36 5.51
N ALA A 47 -1.91 5.71 6.67
CA ALA A 47 -0.70 5.61 7.48
C ALA A 47 0.44 4.94 6.70
N TRP A 48 0.15 3.85 5.98
CA TRP A 48 1.13 3.15 5.15
C TRP A 48 1.62 4.02 3.99
N GLN A 49 0.72 4.71 3.28
CA GLN A 49 1.06 5.66 2.21
C GLN A 49 1.98 6.77 2.72
N VAL A 50 1.71 7.32 3.91
CA VAL A 50 2.55 8.35 4.53
C VAL A 50 3.95 7.81 4.87
N VAL A 51 4.05 6.62 5.45
CA VAL A 51 5.34 5.99 5.74
C VAL A 51 6.11 5.71 4.45
N ASN A 52 5.44 5.21 3.42
CA ASN A 52 6.04 4.89 2.13
C ASN A 52 6.53 6.17 1.41
N TYR A 53 5.77 7.26 1.48
CA TYR A 53 6.18 8.58 0.99
C TYR A 53 7.40 9.11 1.74
N ARG A 54 7.42 9.01 3.08
CA ARG A 54 8.59 9.42 3.89
C ARG A 54 9.83 8.58 3.57
N LEU A 55 9.67 7.28 3.39
CA LEU A 55 10.74 6.37 2.99
C LEU A 55 11.27 6.71 1.58
N TRP A 56 10.38 7.01 0.64
CA TRP A 56 10.76 7.47 -0.70
C TRP A 56 11.55 8.79 -0.64
N LYS A 57 11.06 9.78 0.13
CA LYS A 57 11.72 11.08 0.30
C LYS A 57 13.08 10.99 0.96
N ARG A 58 13.28 10.08 1.93
CA ARG A 58 14.61 9.84 2.54
C ARG A 58 15.59 9.09 1.63
N ARG A 59 15.08 8.41 0.60
CA ARG A 59 15.89 7.60 -0.32
C ARG A 59 16.26 8.37 -1.60
N SER A 60 15.64 9.54 -1.83
CA SER A 60 15.99 10.54 -2.84
C SER A 60 16.96 11.55 -2.27
#